data_AF-A0A0C9VGC2-F1
#
_entry.id   AF-A0A0C9VGC2-F1
#
_cell.length_a   1.000
_cell.length_b   1.000
_cell.length_c   1.000
_cell.angle_alpha   90.00
_cell.angle_beta   90.00
_cell.angle_gamma   90.00
#
_symmetry.space_group_name_H-M   'P 1'
#
loop_
_entity.id
_entity.type
_entity.pdbx_description
1 polymer ?
#
loop_
_entity_poly.entity_id
_entity_poly.type
_entity_poly.pdbx_seq_one_letter_code
_entity_poly.pdbx_strand_id
1 'polypeptide(L)'
;MALAKLKEAIGKEGFFLELDLADLKSVKQAAEEFLVTWEKLGEFTSYTCQWCHDSPLDQFTVQGYDLQFGTNTLGRYYFTMLLLPALQRTTGTNMTGKKARVINGSSIGHIDAPIEIPWNVLKAGSEDSKLKG
;
A
#
# COMPACT_ATOMS: atom_id res chain seq x y z
N MET A 1 0.46 -9.40 -21.42
CA MET A 1 0.53 -10.87 -21.20
C MET A 1 0.02 -11.34 -19.84
N ALA A 2 0.27 -10.63 -18.72
CA ALA A 2 -0.13 -11.10 -17.39
C ALA A 2 -1.66 -11.21 -17.17
N LEU A 3 -2.44 -10.18 -17.52
CA LEU A 3 -3.90 -10.20 -17.37
C LEU A 3 -4.58 -11.27 -18.22
N ALA A 4 -4.08 -11.53 -19.44
CA ALA A 4 -4.59 -12.58 -20.31
C ALA A 4 -4.40 -13.98 -19.67
N LYS A 5 -3.22 -14.24 -19.12
CA LYS A 5 -2.93 -15.48 -18.39
C LYS A 5 -3.77 -15.62 -17.11
N LEU A 6 -4.04 -14.52 -16.41
CA LEU A 6 -4.94 -14.53 -15.26
C LEU A 6 -6.37 -14.90 -15.68
N LYS A 7 -6.88 -14.27 -16.75
CA LYS A 7 -8.21 -14.58 -17.29
C LYS A 7 -8.34 -16.04 -17.71
N GLU A 8 -7.30 -16.59 -18.34
CA GLU A 8 -7.23 -18.00 -18.73
C GLU A 8 -7.21 -18.93 -17.50
N ALA A 9 -6.47 -18.59 -16.45
CA ALA A 9 -6.30 -19.44 -15.27
C ALA A 9 -7.51 -19.43 -14.31
N ILE A 10 -8.14 -18.27 -14.09
CA ILE A 10 -9.21 -18.12 -13.07
C ILE A 10 -10.57 -17.76 -13.67
N GLY A 11 -10.68 -17.61 -14.99
CA GLY A 11 -11.94 -17.28 -15.68
C GLY A 11 -12.50 -15.89 -15.34
N LYS A 12 -11.74 -15.05 -14.63
CA LYS A 12 -12.15 -13.71 -14.19
C LYS A 12 -11.29 -12.65 -14.86
N GLU A 13 -11.94 -11.53 -15.17
CA GLU A 13 -11.27 -10.37 -15.72
C GLU A 13 -10.56 -9.60 -14.61
N GLY A 14 -9.25 -9.38 -14.78
CA GLY A 14 -8.46 -8.55 -13.88
C GLY A 14 -8.38 -7.12 -14.41
N PHE A 15 -8.36 -6.16 -13.50
CA PHE A 15 -8.09 -4.75 -13.82
C PHE A 15 -6.64 -4.45 -13.43
N PHE A 16 -5.92 -3.76 -14.31
CA PHE A 16 -4.60 -3.24 -13.99
C PHE A 16 -4.76 -1.88 -13.33
N LEU A 17 -4.10 -1.69 -12.19
CA LEU A 17 -4.00 -0.41 -11.49
C LEU A 17 -2.51 -0.09 -11.34
N GLU A 18 -2.09 1.01 -11.92
CA GLU A 18 -0.72 1.51 -11.72
C GLU A 18 -0.61 2.11 -10.32
N LEU A 19 0.32 1.59 -9.51
CA LEU A 19 0.51 2.02 -8.13
C LEU A 19 2.00 1.98 -7.79
N ASP A 20 2.60 3.15 -7.62
CA ASP A 20 3.93 3.29 -7.03
C ASP A 20 3.81 3.77 -5.58
N LEU A 21 4.16 2.90 -4.63
CA LEU A 21 4.12 3.22 -3.19
C LEU A 21 5.23 4.19 -2.75
N ALA A 22 6.26 4.41 -3.58
CA ALA A 22 7.32 5.38 -3.35
C ALA A 22 6.97 6.80 -3.84
N ASP A 23 5.79 6.98 -4.44
CA ASP A 23 5.28 8.30 -4.81
C ASP A 23 3.85 8.50 -4.29
N LEU A 24 3.69 9.35 -3.27
CA LEU A 24 2.37 9.66 -2.72
C LEU A 24 1.39 10.24 -3.75
N LYS A 25 1.88 10.87 -4.84
CA LYS A 25 1.02 11.32 -5.93
C LYS A 25 0.47 10.14 -6.73
N SER A 26 1.31 9.17 -7.07
CA SER A 26 0.90 7.90 -7.69
C SER A 26 -0.10 7.16 -6.82
N VAL A 27 0.18 7.04 -5.51
CA VAL A 27 -0.74 6.43 -4.53
C VAL A 27 -2.13 7.07 -4.55
N LYS A 28 -2.18 8.41 -4.57
CA LYS A 28 -3.46 9.14 -4.61
C LYS A 28 -4.21 8.88 -5.91
N GLN A 29 -3.53 8.98 -7.05
CA GLN A 29 -4.13 8.74 -8.36
C GLN A 29 -4.68 7.30 -8.47
N ALA A 30 -3.90 6.32 -8.02
CA ALA A 30 -4.31 4.92 -7.97
C ALA A 30 -5.56 4.73 -7.09
N ALA A 31 -5.64 5.39 -5.94
CA ALA A 31 -6.82 5.32 -5.08
C ALA A 31 -8.06 5.92 -5.75
N GLU A 32 -7.92 7.07 -6.44
CA GLU A 32 -9.02 7.70 -7.17
C GLU A 32 -9.53 6.82 -8.32
N GLU A 33 -8.63 6.27 -9.12
CA GLU A 33 -8.96 5.34 -10.21
C GLU A 33 -9.61 4.06 -9.67
N PHE A 34 -9.07 3.54 -8.56
CA PHE A 34 -9.64 2.38 -7.88
C PHE A 34 -11.07 2.66 -7.44
N LEU A 35 -11.35 3.81 -6.80
CA LEU A 35 -12.67 4.15 -6.30
C LEU A 35 -13.72 4.23 -7.42
N VAL A 36 -13.37 4.85 -8.55
CA VAL A 36 -14.25 4.93 -9.75
C VAL A 36 -14.55 3.55 -10.31
N THR A 37 -13.56 2.65 -10.30
CA THR A 37 -13.72 1.28 -10.79
C THR A 37 -14.49 0.40 -9.81
N TRP A 38 -14.26 0.59 -8.51
CA TRP A 38 -14.81 -0.21 -7.43
C TRP A 38 -16.31 -0.03 -7.24
N GLU A 39 -16.85 1.18 -7.45
CA GLU A 39 -18.30 1.41 -7.46
C GLU A 39 -19.04 0.50 -8.44
N LYS A 40 -18.36 -0.02 -9.46
CA LYS A 40 -18.93 -0.97 -10.44
C LYS A 40 -18.84 -2.44 -10.01
N LEU A 41 -17.98 -2.79 -9.04
CA LEU A 41 -17.58 -4.19 -8.75
C LEU A 41 -18.20 -4.81 -7.48
N GLY A 42 -18.82 -4.01 -6.59
CA GLY A 42 -19.72 -4.50 -5.54
C GLY A 42 -19.13 -5.27 -4.35
N GLU A 43 -17.91 -5.81 -4.42
CA GLU A 43 -17.21 -6.45 -3.30
C GLU A 43 -15.74 -5.95 -3.20
N PHE A 44 -15.22 -5.75 -1.98
CA PHE A 44 -13.85 -5.27 -1.73
C PHE A 44 -13.07 -6.22 -0.81
N THR A 45 -11.91 -6.68 -1.28
CA THR A 45 -10.83 -7.17 -0.42
C THR A 45 -9.52 -6.59 -0.93
N SER A 46 -8.82 -5.78 -0.12
CA SER A 46 -7.49 -5.28 -0.50
C SER A 46 -6.40 -6.13 0.14
N TYR A 47 -5.49 -6.58 -0.72
CA TYR A 47 -4.26 -7.26 -0.36
C TYR A 47 -3.11 -6.38 -0.83
N THR A 48 -2.40 -5.76 0.11
CA THR A 48 -1.14 -5.08 -0.20
C THR A 48 -0.01 -5.96 0.33
N CYS A 49 0.67 -6.66 -0.58
CA CYS A 49 1.87 -7.43 -0.29
C CYS A 49 3.01 -6.79 -1.07
N GLN A 50 3.93 -6.14 -0.37
CA GLN A 50 5.17 -5.61 -0.93
C GLN A 50 6.31 -6.13 -0.06
N TRP A 51 7.34 -6.64 -0.73
CA TRP A 51 8.58 -7.07 -0.10
C TRP A 51 9.69 -6.20 -0.70
N CYS A 52 10.12 -5.19 0.05
CA CYS A 52 11.36 -4.47 -0.24
C CYS A 52 12.34 -4.82 0.88
N HIS A 53 13.18 -5.80 0.62
CA HIS A 53 14.31 -6.17 1.46
C HIS A 53 15.56 -5.68 0.74
N ASP A 54 16.48 -5.07 1.46
CA ASP A 54 17.80 -4.69 0.97
C ASP A 54 17.88 -3.49 0.01
N SER A 55 16.94 -2.53 0.07
CA SER A 55 17.18 -1.23 -0.57
C SER A 55 18.43 -0.55 0.02
N PRO A 56 19.36 -0.08 -0.83
CA PRO A 56 20.48 0.75 -0.42
C PRO A 56 20.05 1.93 0.47
N LEU A 57 20.87 2.25 1.47
CA LEU A 57 20.56 3.26 2.49
C LEU A 57 20.45 4.69 1.95
N ASP A 58 20.91 4.92 0.71
CA ASP A 58 20.88 6.19 0.00
C ASP A 58 19.64 6.36 -0.89
N GLN A 59 18.69 5.41 -0.85
CA GLN A 59 17.46 5.50 -1.61
C GLN A 59 16.33 6.16 -0.83
N PHE A 60 15.68 7.12 -1.50
CA PHE A 60 14.56 7.87 -0.97
C PHE A 60 13.36 7.82 -1.92
N THR A 61 12.17 7.93 -1.36
CA THR A 61 10.94 8.18 -2.11
C THR A 61 10.98 9.55 -2.79
N VAL A 62 10.03 9.79 -3.71
CA VAL A 62 9.87 11.10 -4.36
C VAL A 62 9.68 12.21 -3.32
N GLN A 63 9.11 11.88 -2.16
CA GLN A 63 8.88 12.81 -1.06
C GLN A 63 10.07 12.92 -0.08
N GLY A 64 11.20 12.28 -0.37
CA GLY A 64 12.42 12.37 0.43
C GLY A 64 12.40 11.56 1.71
N TYR A 65 11.48 10.60 1.84
CA TYR A 65 11.51 9.61 2.91
C TYR A 65 12.39 8.44 2.53
N ASP A 66 12.95 7.75 3.50
CA ASP A 66 13.58 6.46 3.27
C ASP A 66 12.69 5.55 2.40
N LEU A 67 13.30 4.88 1.43
CA LEU A 67 12.54 4.06 0.48
C LEU A 67 11.83 2.87 1.15
N GLN A 68 12.48 2.19 2.10
CA GLN A 68 11.86 1.04 2.78
C GLN A 68 10.67 1.48 3.63
N PHE A 69 10.84 2.50 4.48
CA PHE A 69 9.75 3.05 5.27
C PHE A 69 8.64 3.65 4.40
N GLY A 70 9.03 4.39 3.36
CA GLY A 70 8.14 5.02 2.41
C GLY A 70 7.22 4.03 1.71
N THR A 71 7.76 2.93 1.21
CA THR A 71 6.99 1.91 0.47
C THR A 71 6.24 0.92 1.38
N ASN A 72 6.90 0.40 2.41
CA ASN A 72 6.34 -0.66 3.25
C ASN A 72 5.33 -0.13 4.29
N THR A 73 5.47 1.13 4.71
CA THR A 73 4.65 1.73 5.77
C THR A 73 3.86 2.94 5.27
N LEU A 74 4.53 4.02 4.86
CA LEU A 74 3.88 5.31 4.62
C LEU A 74 2.91 5.27 3.42
N GLY A 75 3.37 4.84 2.25
CA GLY A 75 2.57 4.76 1.03
C GLY A 75 1.40 3.80 1.19
N ARG A 76 1.62 2.65 1.85
CA ARG A 76 0.56 1.66 2.12
C ARG A 76 -0.50 2.19 3.08
N TYR A 77 -0.07 2.83 4.17
CA TYR A 77 -0.98 3.49 5.10
C TYR A 77 -1.81 4.54 4.38
N TYR A 78 -1.16 5.39 3.58
CA TYR A 78 -1.82 6.44 2.83
C TYR A 78 -2.87 5.89 1.85
N PHE A 79 -2.51 4.87 1.07
CA PHE A 79 -3.45 4.18 0.17
C PHE A 79 -4.67 3.64 0.92
N THR A 80 -4.44 2.96 2.05
CA THR A 80 -5.52 2.40 2.89
C THR A 80 -6.44 3.50 3.42
N MET A 81 -5.87 4.61 3.88
CA MET A 81 -6.64 5.75 4.40
C MET A 81 -7.50 6.40 3.32
N LEU A 82 -7.01 6.50 2.08
CA LEU A 82 -7.79 7.00 0.95
C LEU A 82 -8.99 6.10 0.61
N LEU A 83 -8.84 4.78 0.80
CA LEU A 83 -9.91 3.80 0.56
C LEU A 83 -10.85 3.61 1.76
N LEU A 84 -10.51 4.15 2.93
CA LEU A 84 -11.26 3.97 4.17
C LEU A 84 -12.74 4.37 4.06
N PRO A 85 -13.11 5.51 3.43
CA PRO A 85 -14.51 5.88 3.26
C PRO A 85 -15.29 4.85 2.42
N ALA A 86 -14.66 4.29 1.38
CA ALA A 86 -15.29 3.26 0.56
C ALA A 86 -15.47 1.94 1.32
N LEU A 87 -14.43 1.52 2.04
CA LEU A 87 -14.45 0.36 2.95
C LEU A 87 -15.59 0.43 3.96
N GLN A 88 -15.78 1.60 4.59
CA GLN A 88 -16.85 1.82 5.56
C GLN A 88 -18.24 1.70 4.91
N ARG A 89 -18.42 2.26 3.71
CA ARG A 89 -19.69 2.12 2.97
C ARG A 89 -20.03 0.66 2.69
N THR A 90 -19.06 -0.16 2.24
CA THR A 90 -19.28 -1.59 1.97
C THR A 90 -19.78 -2.34 3.21
N THR A 91 -19.29 -2.00 4.41
CA THR A 91 -19.74 -2.66 5.65
C THR A 91 -21.20 -2.35 6.02
N GLY A 92 -21.75 -1.21 5.59
CA GLY A 92 -23.13 -0.82 5.84
C GLY A 92 -24.13 -1.31 4.78
N THR A 93 -23.68 -1.63 3.57
CA THR A 93 -24.54 -1.93 2.41
C THR A 93 -24.56 -3.41 1.99
N ASN A 94 -23.76 -4.27 2.62
CA ASN A 94 -23.56 -5.63 2.12
C ASN A 94 -24.81 -6.52 2.25
N MET A 95 -25.50 -6.69 1.11
CA MET A 95 -26.59 -7.66 0.90
C MET A 95 -26.11 -9.12 0.99
N THR A 96 -24.79 -9.37 1.04
CA THR A 96 -24.18 -10.72 1.13
C THR A 96 -23.70 -11.10 2.53
N GLY A 97 -23.81 -10.20 3.52
CA GLY A 97 -23.39 -10.44 4.91
C GLY A 97 -21.87 -10.49 5.15
N LYS A 98 -21.03 -10.33 4.12
CA LYS A 98 -19.56 -10.27 4.26
C LYS A 98 -19.13 -8.88 4.73
N LYS A 99 -17.99 -8.76 5.41
CA LYS A 99 -17.40 -7.47 5.82
C LYS A 99 -16.15 -7.20 5.01
N ALA A 100 -15.95 -5.94 4.61
CA ALA A 100 -14.69 -5.53 4.00
C ALA A 100 -13.54 -5.73 4.99
N ARG A 101 -12.36 -6.10 4.47
CA ARG A 101 -11.15 -6.36 5.26
C ARG A 101 -9.96 -5.69 4.59
N VAL A 102 -9.05 -5.20 5.44
CA VAL A 102 -7.72 -4.74 5.04
C VAL A 102 -6.72 -5.75 5.58
N ILE A 103 -5.88 -6.31 4.71
CA ILE A 103 -4.84 -7.27 5.09
C ILE A 103 -3.48 -6.66 4.76
N ASN A 104 -2.69 -6.43 5.80
CA ASN A 104 -1.32 -5.94 5.69
C ASN A 104 -0.34 -7.11 5.82
N GLY A 105 0.43 -7.39 4.76
CA GLY A 105 1.56 -8.31 4.85
C GLY A 105 2.74 -7.66 5.58
N SER A 106 3.24 -8.29 6.65
CA SER A 106 4.42 -7.90 7.44
C SER A 106 5.44 -9.04 7.47
N SER A 107 6.58 -8.86 8.16
CA SER A 107 7.61 -9.88 8.38
C SER A 107 7.98 -9.97 9.86
N ILE A 108 8.79 -10.96 10.27
CA ILE A 108 9.22 -11.09 11.68
C ILE A 108 10.01 -9.88 12.19
N GLY A 109 10.68 -9.14 11.30
CA GLY A 109 11.45 -7.94 11.65
C GLY A 109 10.61 -6.79 12.22
N HIS A 110 9.27 -6.86 12.15
CA HIS A 110 8.41 -5.89 12.84
C HIS A 110 8.52 -5.95 14.37
N ILE A 111 9.00 -7.07 14.93
CA ILE A 111 9.17 -7.25 16.38
C ILE A 111 10.27 -6.33 16.92
N ASP A 112 11.32 -6.11 16.13
CA ASP A 112 12.48 -5.30 16.51
C ASP A 112 12.29 -3.81 16.13
N ALA A 113 11.14 -3.45 15.56
CA ALA A 113 10.85 -2.08 15.19
C ALA A 113 10.60 -1.21 16.44
N PRO A 114 11.07 0.05 16.46
CA PRO A 114 10.79 0.96 17.55
C PRO A 114 9.29 1.24 17.66
N ILE A 115 8.80 1.44 18.89
CA ILE A 115 7.39 1.76 19.16
C ILE A 115 7.01 3.12 18.56
N GLU A 116 7.91 4.10 18.67
CA GLU A 116 7.74 5.42 18.07
C GLU A 116 8.47 5.50 16.73
N ILE A 117 7.88 6.23 15.78
CA ILE A 117 8.48 6.43 14.47
C ILE A 117 9.58 7.49 14.59
N PRO A 118 10.86 7.15 14.35
CA PRO A 118 11.96 8.10 14.45
C PRO A 118 12.03 8.97 13.18
N TRP A 119 11.14 9.97 13.08
CA TRP A 119 11.01 10.82 11.89
C TRP A 119 12.28 11.55 11.49
N ASN A 120 13.15 11.83 12.46
CA ASN A 120 14.43 12.49 12.24
C ASN A 120 15.37 11.66 11.37
N VAL A 121 15.37 10.32 11.45
CA VAL A 121 16.32 9.47 10.69
C VAL A 121 15.75 8.94 9.37
N LEU A 122 14.46 9.17 9.14
CA LEU A 122 13.71 8.64 7.99
C LEU A 122 13.60 9.63 6.83
N LYS A 123 14.24 10.80 6.92
CA LYS A 123 14.24 11.83 5.87
C LYS A 123 15.64 12.04 5.31
N ALA A 124 15.72 12.33 4.01
CA ALA A 124 16.97 12.70 3.37
C ALA A 124 17.59 13.93 4.06
N GLY A 125 18.89 13.87 4.35
CA GLY A 125 19.68 15.00 4.88
C GLY A 125 19.62 15.22 6.40
N SER A 126 19.10 14.26 7.18
CA SER A 126 19.20 14.31 8.65
C SER A 126 20.64 14.05 9.13
N GLU A 127 21.08 14.73 10.20
CA GLU A 127 22.43 14.57 10.78
C GLU A 127 22.76 13.11 11.15
N ASP A 128 21.74 12.34 11.49
CA ASP A 128 21.76 10.88 11.64
C ASP A 128 20.93 10.24 10.53
N SER A 129 21.34 10.33 9.26
CA SER A 129 20.70 9.57 8.18
C SER A 129 20.92 8.06 8.43
N LYS A 130 20.03 7.54 9.28
CA LYS A 130 19.83 6.18 9.80
C LYS A 130 20.85 5.64 10.81
N LEU A 131 20.30 5.16 11.93
CA LEU A 131 20.96 4.34 12.94
C LEU A 131 21.74 3.21 12.26
N LYS A 132 23.06 3.18 12.47
CA LYS A 132 23.88 2.00 12.18
C LYS A 132 23.35 0.88 13.06
N GLY A 133 22.91 -0.21 12.44
CA GLY A 133 22.40 -1.39 13.13
C GLY A 133 23.35 -1.92 14.19
#